data_AF-A0A651DQR8-F1
#
_entry.id   AF-A0A651DQR8-F1
#
_cell.length_a   1.000
_cell.length_b   1.000
_cell.length_c   1.000
_cell.angle_alpha   90.00
_cell.angle_beta   90.00
_cell.angle_gamma   90.00
#
_symmetry.space_group_name_H-M   'P 1'
#
loop_
_entity.id
_entity.type
_entity.pdbx_description
1 polymer ?
#
loop_
_entity_poly.entity_id
_entity_poly.type
_entity_poly.pdbx_seq_one_letter_code
_entity_poly.pdbx_strand_id
1 'polypeptide(L)'
;VLPTGRNFYSVDIRGIPTESAWAVGRNAAELLIERYTQEEGNYPRTLALSVWGTSTMRTGGDDLAEALALLGVRPVWDGPSRRVVDFEILPLEILGRSRVDVTLRISGFFRDAFPNLIELFDQAVQAIAALDEPPEWNPLADQVQQETQAWIDQGLTAEQASDRASYRIFGSKPGAYGAGLQGLIEAQNWSDDDDLARAYINWSSTAYTGGRNGRAPQSLSAPAAFEQRLSQLQIVLHNQDNREHDLLDSDDYYQFQGGLTVAARSRGQSPKLYFGDHSRPETPKVRSLSEELTRVYRSRVVNPKWIAGVMRHGYKGAFEMAATVDYLFAYSATTHCVEDFMYQGVAEAYIFDDAVQQMVQEVNPWALRDMAERLLEAHQRRLWSSASPETLDRLRAVVNQAEGAIEQQSS
;
A
#
# COMPACT_ATOMS: atom_id res chain seq x y z
N VAL A 1 6.43 -24.71 2.31
CA VAL A 1 6.33 -24.24 3.71
C VAL A 1 5.94 -25.35 4.70
N LEU A 2 5.12 -26.34 4.31
CA LEU A 2 4.76 -27.46 5.19
C LEU A 2 5.92 -28.45 5.46
N PRO A 3 5.92 -29.16 6.61
CA PRO A 3 4.98 -29.07 7.72
C PRO A 3 5.24 -27.84 8.62
N THR A 4 4.24 -27.48 9.44
CA THR A 4 4.34 -26.43 10.49
C THR A 4 5.10 -26.95 11.73
N GLY A 5 5.27 -26.11 12.76
CA GLY A 5 5.98 -26.46 13.99
C GLY A 5 7.51 -26.45 13.87
N ARG A 6 8.04 -25.74 12.86
CA ARG A 6 9.48 -25.56 12.62
C ARG A 6 9.90 -24.12 12.88
N ASN A 7 11.15 -23.91 13.29
CA ASN A 7 11.76 -22.59 13.27
C ASN A 7 12.02 -22.19 11.81
N PHE A 8 11.11 -21.43 11.21
CA PHE A 8 11.21 -21.06 9.80
C PHE A 8 12.38 -20.09 9.59
N TYR A 9 12.97 -20.15 8.40
CA TYR A 9 13.90 -19.16 7.89
C TYR A 9 13.30 -18.55 6.62
N SER A 10 13.84 -17.42 6.19
CA SER A 10 13.38 -16.72 5.00
C SER A 10 14.12 -17.21 3.75
N VAL A 11 14.97 -16.37 3.16
CA VAL A 11 15.53 -16.53 1.82
C VAL A 11 16.94 -15.91 1.78
N ASP A 12 17.79 -16.39 0.86
CA ASP A 12 19.06 -15.71 0.58
C ASP A 12 18.76 -14.42 -0.18
N ILE A 13 18.91 -13.28 0.49
CA ILE A 13 18.58 -11.96 -0.06
C ILE A 13 19.38 -11.61 -1.32
N ARG A 14 20.52 -12.28 -1.54
CA ARG A 14 21.36 -12.08 -2.75
C ARG A 14 20.75 -12.69 -4.00
N GLY A 15 19.78 -13.60 -3.87
CA GLY A 15 19.08 -14.24 -4.98
C GLY A 15 17.78 -13.54 -5.40
N ILE A 16 17.52 -12.34 -4.86
CA ILE A 16 16.27 -11.61 -5.02
C ILE A 16 16.53 -10.32 -5.82
N PRO A 17 15.67 -9.94 -6.77
CA PRO A 17 14.50 -10.71 -7.24
C PRO A 17 14.93 -11.99 -7.95
N THR A 18 14.16 -13.07 -7.79
CA THR A 18 14.42 -14.35 -8.50
C THR A 18 14.03 -14.25 -9.98
N GLU A 19 14.52 -15.16 -10.84
CA GLU A 19 14.10 -15.22 -12.24
C GLU A 19 12.58 -15.44 -12.40
N SER A 20 11.97 -16.22 -11.50
CA SER A 20 10.51 -16.40 -11.46
C SER A 20 9.80 -15.11 -11.05
N ALA A 21 10.31 -14.41 -10.04
CA ALA A 21 9.75 -13.13 -9.63
C ALA A 21 9.88 -12.07 -10.74
N TRP A 22 10.98 -12.08 -11.49
CA TRP A 22 11.13 -11.26 -12.69
C TRP A 22 10.04 -11.54 -13.73
N ALA A 23 9.73 -12.82 -13.99
CA ALA A 23 8.67 -13.16 -14.93
C ALA A 23 7.29 -12.66 -14.48
N VAL A 24 6.98 -12.77 -13.17
CA VAL A 24 5.72 -12.28 -12.58
C VAL A 24 5.68 -10.75 -12.61
N GLY A 25 6.68 -10.08 -12.05
CA GLY A 25 6.76 -8.62 -11.96
C GLY A 25 6.76 -7.95 -13.32
N ARG A 26 7.45 -8.51 -14.33
CA ARG A 26 7.37 -8.00 -15.71
C ARG A 26 5.96 -8.12 -16.28
N ASN A 27 5.28 -9.25 -16.08
CA ASN A 27 3.92 -9.42 -16.56
C ASN A 27 2.94 -8.47 -15.86
N ALA A 28 3.08 -8.30 -14.54
CA ALA A 28 2.29 -7.35 -13.76
C ALA A 28 2.48 -5.90 -14.24
N ALA A 29 3.73 -5.50 -14.49
CA ALA A 29 4.06 -4.18 -15.03
C ALA A 29 3.38 -3.92 -16.39
N GLU A 30 3.42 -4.89 -17.31
CA GLU A 30 2.76 -4.74 -18.62
C GLU A 30 1.23 -4.68 -18.48
N LEU A 31 0.63 -5.48 -17.60
CA LEU A 31 -0.81 -5.42 -17.32
C LEU A 31 -1.23 -4.08 -16.71
N LEU A 32 -0.41 -3.52 -15.81
CA LEU A 32 -0.64 -2.19 -15.22
C LEU A 32 -0.63 -1.11 -16.30
N ILE A 33 0.38 -1.14 -17.17
CA ILE A 33 0.55 -0.16 -18.24
C ILE A 33 -0.59 -0.27 -19.24
N GLU A 34 -0.92 -1.50 -19.68
CA GLU A 34 -2.06 -1.75 -20.55
C GLU A 34 -3.34 -1.19 -19.94
N ARG A 35 -3.61 -1.50 -18.66
CA ARG A 35 -4.81 -1.02 -17.97
C ARG A 35 -4.86 0.49 -17.89
N TYR A 36 -3.78 1.15 -17.47
CA TYR A 36 -3.73 2.61 -17.37
C TYR A 36 -3.90 3.27 -18.74
N THR A 37 -3.23 2.76 -19.78
CA THR A 37 -3.34 3.31 -21.14
C THR A 37 -4.72 3.11 -21.75
N GLN A 38 -5.41 2.01 -21.44
CA GLN A 38 -6.81 1.83 -21.83
C GLN A 38 -7.75 2.85 -21.17
N GLU A 39 -7.49 3.23 -19.91
CA GLU A 39 -8.31 4.19 -19.16
C GLU A 39 -7.99 5.65 -19.51
N GLU A 40 -6.72 6.01 -19.65
CA GLU A 40 -6.24 7.40 -19.75
C GLU A 40 -5.72 7.80 -21.14
N GLY A 41 -5.61 6.85 -22.07
CA GLY A 41 -5.19 7.06 -23.46
C GLY A 41 -3.71 7.37 -23.67
N ASN A 42 -2.93 7.53 -22.59
CA ASN A 42 -1.48 7.75 -22.64
C ASN A 42 -0.76 6.74 -21.73
N TYR A 43 0.55 6.55 -21.95
CA TYR A 43 1.37 5.78 -21.02
C TYR A 43 1.54 6.49 -19.68
N PRO A 44 1.60 5.75 -18.56
CA PRO A 44 1.91 6.35 -17.28
C PRO A 44 3.35 6.88 -17.27
N ARG A 45 3.54 8.06 -16.68
CA ARG A 45 4.84 8.71 -16.48
C ARG A 45 5.37 8.50 -15.06
N THR A 46 4.49 8.52 -14.05
CA THR A 46 4.88 8.39 -12.63
C THR A 46 3.99 7.43 -11.86
N LEU A 47 4.57 6.61 -10.99
CA LEU A 47 3.82 5.85 -9.99
C LEU A 47 4.54 5.74 -8.65
N ALA A 48 3.76 5.38 -7.63
CA ALA A 48 4.26 5.02 -6.32
C ALA A 48 3.83 3.59 -6.02
N LEU A 49 4.79 2.76 -5.64
CA LEU A 49 4.58 1.36 -5.26
C LEU A 49 4.97 1.17 -3.80
N SER A 50 4.04 0.62 -3.02
CA SER A 50 4.33 0.15 -1.67
C SER A 50 5.05 -1.20 -1.71
N VAL A 51 6.14 -1.37 -0.96
CA VAL A 51 6.94 -2.61 -0.95
C VAL A 51 7.12 -3.14 0.46
N TRP A 52 6.69 -4.37 0.68
CA TRP A 52 6.75 -5.05 1.97
C TRP A 52 7.83 -6.13 2.01
N GLY A 53 8.53 -6.22 3.15
CA GLY A 53 9.55 -7.25 3.34
C GLY A 53 8.96 -8.65 3.41
N THR A 54 7.79 -8.82 4.01
CA THR A 54 7.06 -10.10 4.10
C THR A 54 6.66 -10.62 2.72
N SER A 55 6.09 -9.75 1.87
CA SER A 55 5.74 -10.08 0.47
C SER A 55 7.00 -10.45 -0.33
N THR A 56 8.08 -9.68 -0.18
CA THR A 56 9.38 -9.96 -0.80
C THR A 56 9.93 -11.36 -0.44
N MET A 57 9.79 -11.79 0.82
CA MET A 57 10.21 -13.13 1.25
C MET A 57 9.37 -14.25 0.66
N ARG A 58 8.05 -14.04 0.49
CA ARG A 58 7.14 -15.08 -0.01
C ARG A 58 7.26 -15.29 -1.51
N THR A 59 7.45 -14.21 -2.26
CA THR A 59 7.46 -14.23 -3.73
C THR A 59 8.85 -14.34 -4.31
N GLY A 60 9.89 -14.02 -3.52
CA GLY A 60 11.24 -13.88 -4.04
C GLY A 60 11.41 -12.58 -4.84
N GLY A 61 10.61 -11.54 -4.55
CA GLY A 61 10.84 -10.17 -5.00
C GLY A 61 9.94 -9.63 -6.12
N ASP A 62 8.69 -10.08 -6.22
CA ASP A 62 7.76 -9.67 -7.30
C ASP A 62 7.59 -8.14 -7.39
N ASP A 63 7.37 -7.44 -6.28
CA ASP A 63 7.14 -5.99 -6.27
C ASP A 63 8.36 -5.20 -6.77
N LEU A 64 9.56 -5.63 -6.38
CA LEU A 64 10.78 -5.01 -6.87
C LEU A 64 11.03 -5.33 -8.35
N ALA A 65 10.76 -6.56 -8.77
CA ALA A 65 10.83 -6.95 -10.16
C ALA A 65 9.86 -6.13 -11.03
N GLU A 66 8.65 -5.88 -10.54
CA GLU A 66 7.67 -5.01 -11.19
C GLU A 66 8.19 -3.57 -11.32
N ALA A 67 8.72 -3.01 -10.23
CA ALA A 67 9.33 -1.67 -10.24
C ALA A 67 10.48 -1.56 -11.25
N LEU A 68 11.37 -2.55 -11.30
CA LEU A 68 12.47 -2.59 -12.28
C LEU A 68 11.95 -2.72 -13.71
N ALA A 69 10.93 -3.55 -13.95
CA ALA A 69 10.32 -3.71 -15.26
C ALA A 69 9.65 -2.40 -15.74
N LEU A 70 9.01 -1.65 -14.83
CA LEU A 70 8.43 -0.33 -15.11
C LEU A 70 9.49 0.70 -15.54
N LEU A 71 10.65 0.71 -14.86
CA LEU A 71 11.83 1.52 -15.25
C LEU A 71 12.45 1.06 -16.60
N GLY A 72 12.18 -0.17 -17.04
CA GLY A 72 12.83 -0.77 -18.19
C GLY A 72 14.23 -1.31 -17.86
N VAL A 73 14.40 -1.89 -16.68
CA VAL A 73 15.62 -2.50 -16.17
C VAL A 73 15.37 -3.97 -15.85
N ARG A 74 16.28 -4.85 -16.27
CA ARG A 74 16.22 -6.28 -16.02
C ARG A 74 17.37 -6.72 -15.11
N PRO A 75 17.12 -7.41 -13.98
CA PRO A 75 18.19 -7.99 -13.18
C PRO A 75 19.00 -9.02 -13.97
N VAL A 76 20.28 -9.17 -13.62
CA VAL A 76 21.19 -10.17 -14.18
C VAL A 76 21.61 -11.13 -13.07
N TRP A 77 21.45 -12.42 -13.32
CA TRP A 77 21.77 -13.49 -12.37
C TRP A 77 23.04 -14.22 -12.77
N ASP A 78 23.85 -14.57 -11.77
CA ASP A 78 24.90 -15.57 -11.92
C ASP A 78 24.27 -16.96 -12.07
N GLY A 79 24.49 -17.62 -13.21
CA GLY A 79 23.81 -18.87 -13.57
C GLY A 79 23.87 -19.96 -12.49
N PRO A 80 25.07 -20.33 -11.99
CA PRO A 80 25.18 -21.36 -10.96
C PRO A 80 24.66 -20.94 -9.57
N SER A 81 24.97 -19.73 -9.10
CA SER A 81 24.58 -19.31 -7.74
C SER A 81 23.17 -18.73 -7.64
N ARG A 82 22.54 -18.41 -8.79
CA ARG A 82 21.26 -17.68 -8.91
C ARG A 82 21.25 -16.34 -8.19
N ARG A 83 22.42 -15.80 -7.83
CA ARG A 83 22.53 -14.49 -7.19
C ARG A 83 22.35 -13.41 -8.23
N VAL A 84 21.67 -12.33 -7.87
CA VAL A 84 21.67 -11.10 -8.64
C VAL A 84 23.06 -10.49 -8.54
N VAL A 85 23.70 -10.27 -9.67
CA VAL A 85 25.07 -9.74 -9.76
C VAL A 85 25.14 -8.38 -10.43
N ASP A 86 24.14 -8.04 -11.25
CA ASP A 86 24.05 -6.78 -11.97
C ASP A 86 22.61 -6.53 -12.46
N PHE A 87 22.41 -5.51 -13.27
CA PHE A 87 21.22 -5.29 -14.07
C PHE A 87 21.58 -4.82 -15.50
N GLU A 88 20.70 -5.08 -16.45
CA GLU A 88 20.78 -4.55 -17.81
C GLU A 88 19.65 -3.53 -18.05
N ILE A 89 19.99 -2.40 -18.66
CA ILE A 89 19.00 -1.43 -19.13
C ILE A 89 18.44 -1.93 -20.46
N LEU A 90 17.12 -2.08 -20.55
CA LEU A 90 16.47 -2.44 -21.80
C LEU A 90 16.40 -1.20 -22.71
N PRO A 91 16.84 -1.30 -23.99
CA PRO A 91 16.64 -0.25 -24.99
C PRO A 91 15.15 0.04 -25.21
N LEU A 92 14.82 1.30 -25.53
CA LEU A 92 13.43 1.73 -25.74
C LEU A 92 12.74 0.94 -26.86
N GLU A 93 13.47 0.50 -27.88
CA GLU A 93 12.94 -0.32 -28.99
C GLU A 93 12.52 -1.72 -28.52
N ILE A 94 13.20 -2.27 -27.51
CA ILE A 94 12.83 -3.55 -26.90
C ILE A 94 11.70 -3.34 -25.88
N LEU A 95 11.73 -2.22 -25.15
CA LEU A 95 10.72 -1.88 -24.16
C LEU A 95 9.36 -1.60 -24.82
N GLY A 96 9.34 -0.95 -25.99
CA GLY A 96 8.13 -0.68 -26.78
C GLY A 96 7.20 0.40 -26.21
N ARG A 97 7.62 1.09 -25.16
CA ARG A 97 6.87 2.13 -24.41
C ARG A 97 7.83 3.08 -23.70
N SER A 98 7.30 4.17 -23.14
CA SER A 98 8.07 5.03 -22.23
C SER A 98 8.46 4.27 -20.96
N ARG A 99 9.61 4.65 -20.38
CA ARG A 99 9.95 4.29 -19.01
C ARG A 99 8.95 4.94 -18.06
N VAL A 100 8.68 4.31 -16.93
CA VAL A 100 7.83 4.90 -15.89
C VAL A 100 8.72 5.27 -14.71
N ASP A 101 8.62 6.51 -14.23
CA ASP A 101 9.29 6.95 -13.02
C ASP A 101 8.60 6.34 -11.79
N VAL A 102 9.33 5.50 -11.05
CA VAL A 102 8.79 4.72 -9.93
C VAL A 102 9.35 5.23 -8.60
N THR A 103 8.45 5.63 -7.71
CA THR A 103 8.76 5.92 -6.30
C THR A 103 8.36 4.72 -5.43
N LEU A 104 9.31 4.16 -4.68
CA LEU A 104 9.05 3.11 -3.71
C LEU A 104 8.75 3.68 -2.34
N ARG A 105 7.66 3.21 -1.73
CA ARG A 105 7.41 3.30 -0.30
C ARG A 105 7.76 1.95 0.32
N ILE A 106 8.96 1.83 0.89
CA ILE A 106 9.41 0.60 1.55
C ILE A 106 8.94 0.52 3.00
N SER A 107 8.52 -0.65 3.47
CA SER A 107 8.27 -0.90 4.89
C SER A 107 9.57 -0.82 5.73
N GLY A 108 9.45 -0.54 7.03
CA GLY A 108 10.61 -0.57 7.94
C GLY A 108 11.29 -1.94 7.96
N PHE A 109 10.52 -3.03 7.90
CA PHE A 109 11.06 -4.38 7.80
C PHE A 109 11.78 -4.62 6.47
N PHE A 110 11.27 -4.08 5.35
CA PHE A 110 11.98 -4.17 4.06
C PHE A 110 13.36 -3.51 4.13
N ARG A 111 13.45 -2.31 4.72
CA ARG A 111 14.72 -1.61 4.97
C ARG A 111 15.72 -2.49 5.73
N ASP A 112 15.26 -3.13 6.80
CA ASP A 112 16.15 -3.89 7.69
C ASP A 112 16.58 -5.23 7.06
N ALA A 113 15.69 -5.89 6.33
CA ALA A 113 15.93 -7.21 5.76
C ALA A 113 16.60 -7.18 4.37
N PHE A 114 16.42 -6.12 3.59
CA PHE A 114 16.80 -6.07 2.17
C PHE A 114 17.61 -4.82 1.77
N PRO A 115 18.70 -4.47 2.46
CA PRO A 115 19.53 -3.33 2.09
C PRO A 115 20.13 -3.46 0.68
N ASN A 116 20.44 -4.67 0.23
CA ASN A 116 20.95 -4.94 -1.11
C ASN A 116 19.93 -4.63 -2.21
N LEU A 117 18.63 -4.74 -1.91
CA LEU A 117 17.57 -4.42 -2.87
C LEU A 117 17.34 -2.92 -2.98
N ILE A 118 17.50 -2.18 -1.88
CA ILE A 118 17.52 -0.71 -1.89
C ILE A 118 18.67 -0.23 -2.76
N GLU A 119 19.86 -0.80 -2.57
CA GLU A 119 21.03 -0.47 -3.37
C GLU A 119 20.83 -0.78 -4.86
N LEU A 120 20.32 -1.98 -5.19
CA LEU A 120 20.02 -2.36 -6.58
C LEU A 120 19.05 -1.38 -7.25
N PHE A 121 17.95 -1.04 -6.57
CA PHE A 121 16.94 -0.14 -7.14
C PHE A 121 17.46 1.29 -7.28
N ASP A 122 18.19 1.80 -6.28
CA ASP A 122 18.80 3.13 -6.37
C ASP A 122 19.80 3.21 -7.53
N GLN A 123 20.67 2.20 -7.70
CA GLN A 123 21.60 2.14 -8.83
C GLN A 123 20.87 2.12 -10.18
N ALA A 124 19.76 1.38 -10.30
CA ALA A 124 18.92 1.39 -11.49
C ALA A 124 18.32 2.78 -11.76
N VAL A 125 17.78 3.44 -10.74
CA VAL A 125 17.26 4.82 -10.84
C VAL A 125 18.34 5.78 -11.31
N GLN A 126 19.54 5.73 -10.72
CA GLN A 126 20.65 6.59 -11.15
C GLN A 126 21.04 6.34 -12.61
N ALA A 127 21.13 5.08 -13.01
CA ALA A 127 21.54 4.71 -14.35
C ALA A 127 20.51 5.16 -15.40
N ILE A 128 19.21 5.01 -15.11
CA ILE A 128 18.13 5.49 -15.99
C ILE A 128 18.08 7.01 -16.05
N ALA A 129 18.26 7.70 -14.91
CA ALA A 129 18.24 9.16 -14.85
C ALA A 129 19.41 9.81 -15.61
N ALA A 130 20.50 9.08 -15.82
CA ALA A 130 21.69 9.54 -16.54
C ALA A 130 21.64 9.28 -18.05
N LEU A 131 20.61 8.61 -18.58
CA LEU A 131 20.48 8.34 -20.00
C LEU A 131 20.13 9.61 -20.78
N ASP A 132 20.73 9.77 -21.95
CA ASP A 132 20.35 10.79 -22.94
C ASP A 132 19.18 10.26 -23.80
N GLU A 133 17.99 10.24 -23.20
CA GLU A 133 16.73 9.82 -23.83
C GLU A 133 15.74 11.01 -23.85
N PRO A 134 14.86 11.11 -24.86
CA PRO A 134 13.89 12.20 -24.91
C PRO A 134 12.96 12.23 -23.68
N PRO A 135 12.56 13.42 -23.18
CA PRO A 135 11.72 13.58 -21.99
C PRO A 135 10.39 12.81 -21.99
N GLU A 136 9.80 12.62 -23.17
CA GLU A 136 8.57 11.87 -23.37
C GLU A 136 8.76 10.34 -23.23
N TRP A 137 9.97 9.85 -23.45
CA TRP A 137 10.33 8.43 -23.34
C TRP A 137 11.00 8.08 -22.00
N ASN A 138 11.64 9.04 -21.35
CA ASN A 138 12.25 8.88 -20.03
C ASN A 138 11.84 10.01 -19.06
N PRO A 139 10.64 9.90 -18.45
CA PRO A 139 10.15 10.89 -17.49
C PRO A 139 11.04 11.02 -16.24
N LEU A 140 11.74 9.95 -15.84
CA LEU A 140 12.64 9.96 -14.70
C LEU A 140 13.84 10.88 -14.95
N ALA A 141 14.53 10.72 -16.09
CA ALA A 141 15.68 11.57 -16.46
C ALA A 141 15.26 13.05 -16.57
N ASP A 142 14.13 13.31 -17.25
CA ASP A 142 13.56 14.65 -17.37
C ASP A 142 13.30 15.31 -16.01
N GLN A 143 12.63 14.60 -15.10
CA GLN A 143 12.36 15.10 -13.75
C GLN A 143 13.64 15.36 -12.95
N VAL A 144 14.60 14.44 -12.98
CA VAL A 144 15.86 14.60 -12.26
C VAL A 144 16.62 15.83 -12.77
N GLN A 145 16.65 16.06 -14.08
CA GLN A 145 17.30 17.23 -14.67
C GLN A 145 16.63 18.53 -14.24
N GLN A 146 15.30 18.63 -14.37
CA GLN A 146 14.54 19.83 -14.01
C GLN A 146 14.68 20.15 -12.50
N GLU A 147 14.60 19.13 -11.65
CA GLU A 147 14.68 19.31 -10.20
C GLU A 147 16.08 19.62 -9.73
N THR A 148 17.10 19.04 -10.35
CA THR A 148 18.48 19.40 -10.05
C THR A 148 18.68 20.90 -10.26
N GLN A 149 18.20 21.45 -11.38
CA GLN A 149 18.29 22.89 -11.61
C GLN A 149 17.49 23.69 -10.58
N ALA A 150 16.25 23.28 -10.29
CA ALA A 150 15.42 23.96 -9.30
C ALA A 150 16.03 23.96 -7.89
N TRP A 151 16.72 22.90 -7.49
CA TRP A 151 17.44 22.82 -6.21
C TRP A 151 18.71 23.67 -6.19
N ILE A 152 19.44 23.74 -7.30
CA ILE A 152 20.60 24.65 -7.46
C ILE A 152 20.14 26.10 -7.30
N ASP A 153 19.03 26.47 -7.94
CA ASP A 153 18.45 27.81 -7.84
C ASP A 153 18.01 28.15 -6.41
N GLN A 154 17.67 27.14 -5.61
CA GLN A 154 17.38 27.25 -4.17
C GLN A 154 18.63 27.22 -3.27
N GLY A 155 19.83 27.20 -3.86
CA GLY A 155 21.10 27.33 -3.16
C GLY A 155 21.79 26.02 -2.76
N LEU A 156 21.32 24.86 -3.24
CA LEU A 156 22.05 23.60 -3.06
C LEU A 156 23.25 23.55 -4.00
N THR A 157 24.30 22.83 -3.60
CA THR A 157 25.37 22.49 -4.55
C THR A 157 24.84 21.56 -5.63
N ALA A 158 25.45 21.56 -6.82
CA ALA A 158 25.03 20.68 -7.92
C ALA A 158 24.99 19.20 -7.51
N GLU A 159 25.93 18.77 -6.67
CA GLU A 159 25.95 17.43 -6.11
C GLU A 159 24.76 17.16 -5.18
N GLN A 160 24.51 18.05 -4.20
CA GLN A 160 23.37 17.90 -3.28
C GLN A 160 22.03 17.95 -4.00
N ALA A 161 21.92 18.79 -5.03
CA ALA A 161 20.74 18.96 -5.86
C ALA A 161 20.47 17.70 -6.69
N SER A 162 21.49 17.18 -7.38
CA SER A 162 21.40 15.94 -8.15
C SER A 162 21.07 14.74 -7.26
N ASP A 163 21.71 14.67 -6.09
CA ASP A 163 21.44 13.64 -5.11
C ASP A 163 19.96 13.67 -4.69
N ARG A 164 19.46 14.85 -4.32
CA ARG A 164 18.08 15.05 -3.85
C ARG A 164 17.03 14.83 -4.92
N ALA A 165 17.27 15.29 -6.15
CA ALA A 165 16.36 15.12 -7.29
C ALA A 165 16.16 13.63 -7.63
N SER A 166 17.17 12.80 -7.36
CA SER A 166 17.17 11.37 -7.71
C SER A 166 16.54 10.46 -6.65
N TYR A 167 16.07 10.99 -5.51
CA TYR A 167 15.47 10.16 -4.47
C TYR A 167 14.15 9.54 -4.96
N ARG A 168 14.10 8.20 -4.94
CA ARG A 168 12.93 7.39 -5.32
C ARG A 168 12.60 6.30 -4.32
N ILE A 169 13.35 6.14 -3.23
CA ILE A 169 13.07 5.14 -2.19
C ILE A 169 12.81 5.88 -0.88
N PHE A 170 11.61 5.73 -0.35
CA PHE A 170 11.15 6.40 0.86
C PHE A 170 10.57 5.40 1.85
N GLY A 171 10.71 5.67 3.15
CA GLY A 171 10.15 4.81 4.18
C GLY A 171 10.21 5.42 5.58
N SER A 172 9.91 4.57 6.56
CA SER A 172 9.97 4.91 7.98
C SER A 172 11.37 5.32 8.40
N LYS A 173 11.51 6.29 9.32
CA LYS A 173 12.81 6.67 9.91
C LYS A 173 13.59 5.44 10.44
N PRO A 174 14.93 5.41 10.41
CA PRO A 174 15.70 4.31 10.99
C PRO A 174 15.29 4.02 12.44
N GLY A 175 15.06 2.75 12.74
CA GLY A 175 14.55 2.30 14.05
C GLY A 175 13.04 2.44 14.26
N ALA A 176 12.31 3.06 13.33
CA ALA A 176 10.84 3.14 13.34
C ALA A 176 10.22 2.21 12.29
N TYR A 177 8.94 1.85 12.51
CA TYR A 177 8.12 0.95 11.69
C TYR A 177 6.69 1.52 11.56
N GLY A 178 5.92 1.03 10.58
CA GLY A 178 4.57 1.52 10.28
C GLY A 178 4.52 2.76 9.39
N ALA A 179 3.31 3.32 9.21
CA ALA A 179 3.06 4.48 8.37
C ALA A 179 2.44 5.69 9.10
N GLY A 180 2.25 5.56 10.42
CA GLY A 180 1.80 6.68 11.26
C GLY A 180 0.30 6.95 11.25
N LEU A 181 -0.52 6.11 10.61
CA LEU A 181 -1.96 6.33 10.51
C LEU A 181 -2.79 5.58 11.55
N GLN A 182 -2.34 4.39 11.97
CA GLN A 182 -3.08 3.53 12.89
C GLN A 182 -3.54 4.26 14.16
N GLY A 183 -2.60 4.86 14.89
CA GLY A 183 -2.92 5.57 16.13
C GLY A 183 -3.86 6.77 15.93
N LEU A 184 -3.85 7.42 14.75
CA LEU A 184 -4.79 8.51 14.45
C LEU A 184 -6.21 7.98 14.22
N ILE A 185 -6.36 6.91 13.44
CA ILE A 185 -7.65 6.28 13.15
C ILE A 185 -8.27 5.67 14.40
N GLU A 186 -7.48 4.97 15.21
CA GLU A 186 -7.92 4.35 16.46
C GLU A 186 -8.33 5.40 17.51
N ALA A 187 -7.54 6.47 17.69
CA ALA A 187 -7.83 7.53 18.65
C ALA A 187 -8.85 8.56 18.13
N GLN A 188 -9.37 8.41 16.91
CA GLN A 188 -10.26 9.36 16.22
C GLN A 188 -9.68 10.79 16.14
N ASN A 189 -8.36 10.94 16.31
CA ASN A 189 -7.67 12.22 16.48
C ASN A 189 -7.24 12.80 15.13
N TRP A 190 -8.22 13.04 14.27
CA TRP A 190 -8.08 13.67 12.96
C TRP A 190 -9.41 14.28 12.53
N SER A 191 -9.36 15.36 11.77
CA SER A 191 -10.53 16.13 11.32
C SER A 191 -10.71 16.09 9.81
N ASP A 192 -9.61 16.06 9.06
CA ASP A 192 -9.60 16.12 7.60
C ASP A 192 -8.46 15.29 6.98
N ASP A 193 -8.43 15.30 5.64
CA ASP A 193 -7.39 14.62 4.85
C ASP A 193 -5.99 15.18 5.13
N ASP A 194 -5.86 16.47 5.48
CA ASP A 194 -4.56 17.10 5.72
C ASP A 194 -3.93 16.59 7.02
N ASP A 195 -4.73 16.30 8.06
CA ASP A 195 -4.24 15.64 9.28
C ASP A 195 -3.60 14.27 8.96
N LEU A 196 -4.32 13.44 8.20
CA LEU A 196 -3.86 12.11 7.79
C LEU A 196 -2.62 12.20 6.89
N ALA A 197 -2.63 13.12 5.92
CA ALA A 197 -1.50 13.33 5.02
C ALA A 197 -0.24 13.80 5.76
N ARG A 198 -0.36 14.74 6.70
CA ARG A 198 0.78 15.22 7.50
C ARG A 198 1.37 14.09 8.35
N ALA A 199 0.53 13.27 8.97
CA ALA A 199 0.99 12.09 9.71
C ALA A 199 1.75 11.14 8.77
N TYR A 200 1.16 10.79 7.63
CA TYR A 200 1.79 9.88 6.67
C TYR A 200 3.14 10.41 6.12
N ILE A 201 3.20 11.67 5.71
CA ILE A 201 4.43 12.31 5.19
C ILE A 201 5.51 12.34 6.27
N ASN A 202 5.17 12.70 7.51
CA ASN A 202 6.11 12.72 8.63
C ASN A 202 6.72 11.33 8.88
N TRP A 203 5.92 10.27 8.75
CA TRP A 203 6.36 8.90 8.96
C TRP A 203 7.02 8.24 7.74
N SER A 204 6.87 8.80 6.55
CA SER A 204 7.30 8.15 5.30
C SER A 204 8.38 8.92 4.53
N SER A 205 8.73 10.14 4.93
CA SER A 205 9.63 11.03 4.18
C SER A 205 11.14 10.81 4.42
N THR A 206 11.56 9.66 4.94
CA THR A 206 13.00 9.33 4.97
C THR A 206 13.41 8.74 3.63
N ALA A 207 14.28 9.44 2.90
CA ALA A 207 14.88 8.92 1.68
C ALA A 207 15.99 7.91 2.03
N TYR A 208 16.02 6.81 1.27
CA TYR A 208 17.04 5.77 1.34
C TYR A 208 17.80 5.71 0.02
N THR A 209 19.13 5.65 0.10
CA THR A 209 19.99 5.51 -1.08
C THR A 209 20.95 4.34 -0.90
N GLY A 210 21.36 3.75 -2.02
CA GLY A 210 22.49 2.85 -2.07
C GLY A 210 23.80 3.61 -1.77
N GLY A 211 24.87 2.86 -1.59
CA GLY A 211 26.21 3.45 -1.52
C GLY A 211 26.61 4.06 -2.86
N ARG A 212 27.03 5.33 -2.89
CA ARG A 212 27.41 6.07 -4.11
C ARG A 212 28.92 6.28 -4.19
N ASN A 213 29.60 5.90 -5.27
CA ASN A 213 31.02 6.25 -5.52
C ASN A 213 31.95 5.96 -4.31
N GLY A 214 31.73 4.84 -3.61
CA GLY A 214 32.47 4.48 -2.39
C GLY A 214 31.94 5.08 -1.09
N ARG A 215 30.82 5.82 -1.12
CA ARG A 215 30.08 6.27 0.06
C ARG A 215 29.21 5.15 0.59
N ALA A 216 29.04 5.12 1.92
CA ALA A 216 28.10 4.21 2.57
C ALA A 216 26.64 4.55 2.20
N PRO A 217 25.72 3.56 2.25
CA PRO A 217 24.28 3.79 2.17
C PRO A 217 23.83 4.90 3.13
N GLN A 218 22.87 5.72 2.69
CA GLN A 218 22.39 6.85 3.47
C GLN A 218 20.89 6.75 3.73
N SER A 219 20.49 7.27 4.89
CA SER A 219 19.09 7.51 5.24
C SER A 219 18.97 8.93 5.76
N LEU A 220 18.18 9.77 5.10
CA LEU A 220 18.01 11.17 5.49
C LEU A 220 16.55 11.59 5.42
N SER A 221 16.16 12.49 6.32
CA SER A 221 14.84 13.14 6.24
C SER A 221 14.80 14.02 4.99
N ALA A 222 13.84 13.77 4.11
CA ALA A 222 13.67 14.44 2.82
C ALA A 222 12.19 14.76 2.50
N PRO A 223 11.45 15.44 3.40
CA PRO A 223 10.03 15.76 3.19
C PRO A 223 9.77 16.54 1.92
N ALA A 224 10.58 17.55 1.61
CA ALA A 224 10.39 18.34 0.39
C ALA A 224 10.57 17.52 -0.90
N ALA A 225 11.50 16.56 -0.91
CA ALA A 225 11.66 15.66 -2.06
C ALA A 225 10.49 14.67 -2.16
N PHE A 226 10.02 14.14 -1.03
CA PHE A 226 8.88 13.23 -1.01
C PHE A 226 7.58 13.93 -1.45
N GLU A 227 7.30 15.13 -0.95
CA GLU A 227 6.17 15.96 -1.36
C GLU A 227 6.21 16.30 -2.85
N GLN A 228 7.40 16.48 -3.42
CA GLN A 228 7.58 16.67 -4.86
C GLN A 228 7.22 15.43 -5.67
N ARG A 229 7.56 14.22 -5.20
CA ARG A 229 7.09 12.97 -5.83
C ARG A 229 5.57 12.86 -5.77
N LEU A 230 4.98 13.18 -4.61
CA LEU A 230 3.53 13.13 -4.39
C LEU A 230 2.76 14.13 -5.27
N SER A 231 3.33 15.31 -5.54
CA SER A 231 2.68 16.37 -6.33
C SER A 231 2.61 16.09 -7.83
N GLN A 232 3.27 15.02 -8.32
CA GLN A 232 3.31 14.62 -9.72
C GLN A 232 2.75 13.22 -9.95
N LEU A 233 2.19 12.60 -8.91
CA LEU A 233 1.89 11.17 -8.89
C LEU A 233 0.63 10.82 -9.70
N GLN A 234 0.76 9.93 -10.70
CA GLN A 234 -0.37 9.48 -11.51
C GLN A 234 -1.00 8.17 -11.02
N ILE A 235 -0.20 7.29 -10.41
CA ILE A 235 -0.67 5.97 -9.94
C ILE A 235 -0.18 5.71 -8.51
N VAL A 236 -1.06 5.17 -7.68
CA VAL A 236 -0.70 4.47 -6.43
C VAL A 236 -0.99 2.99 -6.62
N LEU A 237 0.04 2.16 -6.47
CA LEU A 237 -0.03 0.71 -6.59
C LEU A 237 0.32 0.03 -5.26
N HIS A 238 -0.44 -1.01 -4.95
CA HIS A 238 -0.16 -1.95 -3.87
C HIS A 238 -0.47 -3.36 -4.35
N ASN A 239 0.35 -4.34 -3.96
CA ASN A 239 0.20 -5.72 -4.41
C ASN A 239 -0.16 -6.65 -3.25
N GLN A 240 -0.90 -7.72 -3.58
CA GLN A 240 -1.19 -8.83 -2.68
C GLN A 240 -0.59 -10.12 -3.24
N ASP A 241 0.25 -10.76 -2.44
CA ASP A 241 1.03 -11.95 -2.80
C ASP A 241 0.38 -13.29 -2.41
N ASN A 242 -0.70 -13.28 -1.64
CA ASN A 242 -1.28 -14.50 -1.06
C ASN A 242 -2.81 -14.44 -0.98
N ARG A 243 -3.48 -15.52 -0.53
CA ARG A 243 -4.96 -15.59 -0.43
C ARG A 243 -5.46 -15.87 0.98
N GLU A 244 -4.54 -16.02 1.92
CA GLU A 244 -4.79 -16.26 3.33
C GLU A 244 -5.41 -15.04 4.01
N HIS A 245 -5.08 -13.83 3.53
CA HIS A 245 -5.68 -12.57 3.96
C HIS A 245 -6.01 -11.67 2.75
N ASP A 246 -6.75 -10.60 2.98
CA ASP A 246 -7.11 -9.58 1.98
C ASP A 246 -6.95 -8.16 2.53
N LEU A 247 -7.21 -7.14 1.71
CA LEU A 247 -7.02 -5.73 2.10
C LEU A 247 -7.94 -5.25 3.24
N LEU A 248 -8.99 -6.01 3.58
CA LEU A 248 -9.88 -5.75 4.72
C LEU A 248 -9.67 -6.75 5.86
N ASP A 249 -8.50 -7.39 5.90
CA ASP A 249 -8.07 -8.33 6.95
C ASP A 249 -6.73 -7.91 7.61
N SER A 250 -6.09 -6.86 7.09
CA SER A 250 -4.89 -6.26 7.69
C SER A 250 -4.90 -4.75 7.55
N ASP A 251 -4.51 -4.08 8.62
CA ASP A 251 -4.38 -2.62 8.73
C ASP A 251 -3.27 -2.05 7.82
N ASP A 252 -2.20 -2.80 7.59
CA ASP A 252 -1.06 -2.33 6.80
C ASP A 252 -1.47 -1.88 5.38
N TYR A 253 -2.49 -2.51 4.77
CA TYR A 253 -2.94 -2.17 3.43
C TYR A 253 -3.42 -0.71 3.30
N TYR A 254 -4.35 -0.27 4.16
CA TYR A 254 -4.81 1.12 4.14
C TYR A 254 -3.69 2.05 4.61
N GLN A 255 -2.86 1.61 5.55
CA GLN A 255 -1.77 2.44 6.07
C GLN A 255 -0.77 2.82 4.97
N PHE A 256 -0.45 1.89 4.06
CA PHE A 256 0.50 2.12 2.97
C PHE A 256 -0.18 2.68 1.72
N GLN A 257 -1.16 1.96 1.16
CA GLN A 257 -1.84 2.38 -0.08
C GLN A 257 -2.74 3.59 0.16
N GLY A 258 -3.55 3.54 1.21
CA GLY A 258 -4.40 4.65 1.62
C GLY A 258 -3.59 5.86 2.06
N GLY A 259 -2.52 5.64 2.82
CA GLY A 259 -1.60 6.70 3.23
C GLY A 259 -0.93 7.44 2.06
N LEU A 260 -0.42 6.71 1.05
CA LEU A 260 0.06 7.32 -0.19
C LEU A 260 -1.04 8.12 -0.89
N THR A 261 -2.26 7.59 -0.92
CA THR A 261 -3.40 8.21 -1.59
C THR A 261 -3.76 9.55 -0.96
N VAL A 262 -3.96 9.59 0.37
CA VAL A 262 -4.32 10.83 1.07
C VAL A 262 -3.18 11.85 1.02
N ALA A 263 -1.93 11.40 1.07
CA ALA A 263 -0.77 12.26 0.93
C ALA A 263 -0.63 12.86 -0.47
N ALA A 264 -0.91 12.11 -1.53
CA ALA A 264 -0.95 12.65 -2.90
C ALA A 264 -2.13 13.63 -3.07
N ARG A 265 -3.29 13.31 -2.49
CA ARG A 265 -4.48 14.17 -2.54
C ARG A 265 -4.26 15.53 -1.87
N SER A 266 -3.58 15.58 -0.72
CA SER A 266 -3.22 16.85 -0.06
C SER A 266 -2.20 17.68 -0.85
N ARG A 267 -1.54 17.09 -1.85
CA ARG A 267 -0.70 17.80 -2.84
C ARG A 267 -1.44 18.19 -4.11
N GLY A 268 -2.77 18.08 -4.12
CA GLY A 268 -3.62 18.45 -5.25
C GLY A 268 -3.71 17.41 -6.36
N GLN A 269 -3.19 16.19 -6.14
CA GLN A 269 -3.26 15.11 -7.12
C GLN A 269 -4.45 14.18 -6.85
N SER A 270 -4.87 13.44 -7.86
CA SER A 270 -5.90 12.39 -7.73
C SER A 270 -5.45 11.16 -8.53
N PRO A 271 -4.47 10.41 -8.03
CA PRO A 271 -3.88 9.30 -8.77
C PRO A 271 -4.89 8.17 -8.97
N LYS A 272 -4.69 7.38 -10.03
CA LYS A 272 -5.36 6.09 -10.20
C LYS A 272 -4.87 5.13 -9.12
N LEU A 273 -5.82 4.47 -8.46
CA LEU A 273 -5.52 3.52 -7.40
C LEU A 273 -5.69 2.12 -7.97
N TYR A 274 -4.57 1.41 -8.13
CA TYR A 274 -4.57 0.03 -8.60
C TYR A 274 -4.13 -0.92 -7.49
N PHE A 275 -4.63 -2.15 -7.59
CA PHE A 275 -4.33 -3.25 -6.69
C PHE A 275 -3.87 -4.45 -7.53
N GLY A 276 -2.61 -4.83 -7.36
CA GLY A 276 -2.02 -6.00 -7.99
C GLY A 276 -2.29 -7.27 -7.18
N ASP A 277 -2.60 -8.37 -7.86
CA ASP A 277 -2.90 -9.66 -7.24
C ASP A 277 -1.97 -10.72 -7.84
N HIS A 278 -0.88 -10.99 -7.13
CA HIS A 278 0.20 -11.92 -7.51
C HIS A 278 0.06 -13.30 -6.88
N SER A 279 -0.96 -13.50 -6.06
CA SER A 279 -1.22 -14.79 -5.38
C SER A 279 -1.42 -16.00 -6.31
N ARG A 280 -1.64 -15.75 -7.61
CA ARG A 280 -1.57 -16.74 -8.68
C ARG A 280 -0.51 -16.31 -9.69
N PRO A 281 0.77 -16.70 -9.49
CA PRO A 281 1.89 -16.24 -10.31
C PRO A 281 1.74 -16.48 -11.82
N GLU A 282 0.98 -17.51 -12.20
CA GLU A 282 0.70 -17.84 -13.60
C GLU A 282 -0.27 -16.87 -14.28
N THR A 283 -1.07 -16.14 -13.50
CA THR A 283 -2.08 -15.19 -13.97
C THR A 283 -2.18 -14.00 -13.02
N PRO A 284 -1.14 -13.14 -12.93
CA PRO A 284 -1.23 -11.92 -12.14
C PRO A 284 -2.37 -11.04 -12.67
N LYS A 285 -2.99 -10.25 -11.78
CA LYS A 285 -4.10 -9.37 -12.15
C LYS A 285 -3.88 -7.98 -11.58
N VAL A 286 -4.31 -6.97 -12.33
CA VAL A 286 -4.37 -5.59 -11.87
C VAL A 286 -5.84 -5.17 -11.91
N ARG A 287 -6.33 -4.66 -10.78
CA ARG A 287 -7.70 -4.11 -10.65
C ARG A 287 -7.64 -2.68 -10.14
N SER A 288 -8.70 -1.91 -10.35
CA SER A 288 -8.85 -0.69 -9.56
C SER A 288 -9.07 -1.04 -8.08
N LEU A 289 -8.74 -0.13 -7.18
CA LEU A 289 -8.97 -0.34 -5.75
C LEU A 289 -10.47 -0.55 -5.46
N SER A 290 -11.37 0.19 -6.11
CA SER A 290 -12.82 0.03 -5.96
C SER A 290 -13.31 -1.35 -6.43
N GLU A 291 -12.73 -1.89 -7.51
CA GLU A 291 -13.02 -3.25 -7.99
C GLU A 291 -12.59 -4.29 -6.95
N GLU A 292 -11.40 -4.16 -6.35
CA GLU A 292 -10.93 -5.10 -5.33
C GLU A 292 -11.70 -4.97 -4.01
N LEU A 293 -11.98 -3.75 -3.52
CA LEU A 293 -12.84 -3.51 -2.37
C LEU A 293 -14.21 -4.18 -2.54
N THR A 294 -14.84 -3.99 -3.70
CA THR A 294 -16.14 -4.62 -4.02
C THR A 294 -16.01 -6.14 -4.06
N ARG A 295 -14.93 -6.67 -4.62
CA ARG A 295 -14.66 -8.11 -4.70
C ARG A 295 -14.52 -8.71 -3.30
N VAL A 296 -13.68 -8.14 -2.44
CA VAL A 296 -13.46 -8.60 -1.06
C VAL A 296 -14.74 -8.46 -0.25
N TYR A 297 -15.45 -7.34 -0.40
CA TYR A 297 -16.73 -7.12 0.24
C TYR A 297 -17.71 -8.27 -0.04
N ARG A 298 -17.91 -8.61 -1.32
CA ARG A 298 -18.85 -9.69 -1.70
C ARG A 298 -18.34 -11.07 -1.37
N SER A 299 -17.05 -11.33 -1.60
CA SER A 299 -16.49 -12.68 -1.50
C SER A 299 -16.18 -13.09 -0.06
N ARG A 300 -15.98 -12.13 0.84
CA ARG A 300 -15.65 -12.39 2.24
C ARG A 300 -16.46 -11.56 3.25
N VAL A 301 -16.47 -10.22 3.19
CA VAL A 301 -17.11 -9.35 4.22
C VAL A 301 -18.53 -9.77 4.52
N VAL A 302 -19.42 -9.69 3.53
CA VAL A 302 -20.84 -10.01 3.70
C VAL A 302 -21.18 -11.43 3.25
N ASN A 303 -20.18 -12.30 3.09
CA ASN A 303 -20.41 -13.66 2.63
C ASN A 303 -20.91 -14.53 3.80
N PRO A 304 -22.12 -15.12 3.74
CA PRO A 304 -22.67 -15.94 4.81
C PRO A 304 -21.77 -17.13 5.19
N LYS A 305 -20.99 -17.67 4.23
CA LYS A 305 -20.04 -18.76 4.52
C LYS A 305 -18.88 -18.31 5.39
N TRP A 306 -18.39 -17.09 5.17
CA TRP A 306 -17.31 -16.54 5.99
C TRP A 306 -17.85 -16.14 7.37
N ILE A 307 -19.00 -15.48 7.43
CA ILE A 307 -19.67 -15.09 8.69
C ILE A 307 -19.92 -16.33 9.57
N ALA A 308 -20.60 -17.35 9.04
CA ALA A 308 -20.80 -18.61 9.74
C ALA A 308 -19.48 -19.34 10.05
N GLY A 309 -18.43 -19.06 9.28
CA GLY A 309 -17.04 -19.45 9.52
C GLY A 309 -16.49 -18.90 10.82
N VAL A 310 -16.40 -17.58 10.89
CA VAL A 310 -15.82 -16.85 12.03
C VAL A 310 -16.65 -16.99 13.30
N MET A 311 -17.98 -17.07 13.20
CA MET A 311 -18.86 -17.25 14.36
C MET A 311 -18.54 -18.52 15.18
N ARG A 312 -17.98 -19.57 14.56
CA ARG A 312 -17.56 -20.80 15.28
C ARG A 312 -16.36 -20.58 16.21
N HIS A 313 -15.70 -19.43 16.12
CA HIS A 313 -14.49 -19.10 16.88
C HIS A 313 -14.77 -18.08 18.01
N GLY A 314 -16.05 -17.83 18.34
CA GLY A 314 -16.46 -17.04 19.51
C GLY A 314 -15.80 -15.66 19.55
N TYR A 315 -15.15 -15.33 20.67
CA TYR A 315 -14.50 -14.03 20.89
C TYR A 315 -13.58 -13.60 19.74
N LYS A 316 -12.71 -14.49 19.25
CA LYS A 316 -11.78 -14.15 18.14
C LYS A 316 -12.53 -14.00 16.82
N GLY A 317 -13.60 -14.76 16.60
CA GLY A 317 -14.48 -14.57 15.46
C GLY A 317 -15.10 -13.17 15.42
N ALA A 318 -15.67 -12.74 16.56
CA ALA A 318 -16.21 -11.39 16.72
C ALA A 318 -15.13 -10.30 16.53
N PHE A 319 -13.90 -10.55 17.00
CA PHE A 319 -12.77 -9.65 16.77
C PHE A 319 -12.47 -9.47 15.27
N GLU A 320 -12.42 -10.54 14.46
CA GLU A 320 -12.14 -10.40 13.01
C GLU A 320 -13.23 -9.61 12.30
N MET A 321 -14.49 -9.72 12.77
CA MET A 321 -15.60 -8.91 12.26
C MET A 321 -15.39 -7.44 12.58
N ALA A 322 -15.03 -7.09 13.82
CA ALA A 322 -14.74 -5.71 14.21
C ALA A 322 -13.54 -5.13 13.44
N ALA A 323 -12.44 -5.87 13.36
CA ALA A 323 -11.25 -5.48 12.62
C ALA A 323 -11.57 -5.19 11.13
N THR A 324 -12.39 -6.02 10.50
CA THR A 324 -12.90 -5.76 9.14
C THR A 324 -13.58 -4.39 9.02
N VAL A 325 -14.45 -4.03 9.98
CA VAL A 325 -15.19 -2.75 9.95
C VAL A 325 -14.22 -1.59 10.10
N ASP A 326 -13.26 -1.70 11.01
CA ASP A 326 -12.21 -0.69 11.18
C ASP A 326 -11.36 -0.51 9.92
N TYR A 327 -10.96 -1.60 9.26
CA TYR A 327 -10.16 -1.54 8.03
C TYR A 327 -10.94 -0.98 6.85
N LEU A 328 -12.22 -1.33 6.72
CA LEU A 328 -13.12 -0.74 5.73
C LEU A 328 -13.25 0.77 5.95
N PHE A 329 -13.46 1.18 7.21
CA PHE A 329 -13.52 2.60 7.57
C PHE A 329 -12.21 3.33 7.25
N ALA A 330 -11.07 2.77 7.62
CA ALA A 330 -9.78 3.39 7.42
C ALA A 330 -9.41 3.51 5.93
N TYR A 331 -9.78 2.51 5.12
CA TYR A 331 -9.67 2.61 3.66
C TYR A 331 -10.59 3.70 3.10
N SER A 332 -11.83 3.81 3.59
CA SER A 332 -12.73 4.89 3.20
C SER A 332 -12.15 6.27 3.51
N ALA A 333 -11.68 6.46 4.75
CA ALA A 333 -11.10 7.72 5.21
C ALA A 333 -9.88 8.16 4.38
N THR A 334 -9.04 7.20 3.98
CA THR A 334 -7.80 7.50 3.26
C THR A 334 -7.99 7.60 1.74
N THR A 335 -8.90 6.81 1.15
CA THR A 335 -9.01 6.68 -0.31
C THR A 335 -10.32 7.19 -0.92
N HIS A 336 -11.38 7.34 -0.14
CA HIS A 336 -12.74 7.63 -0.61
C HIS A 336 -13.26 6.63 -1.67
N CYS A 337 -12.74 5.40 -1.67
CA CYS A 337 -13.12 4.35 -2.62
C CYS A 337 -14.17 3.37 -2.09
N VAL A 338 -14.62 3.53 -0.83
CA VAL A 338 -15.65 2.69 -0.21
C VAL A 338 -17.02 3.31 -0.49
N GLU A 339 -17.91 2.50 -1.04
CA GLU A 339 -19.24 2.93 -1.43
C GLU A 339 -20.26 2.75 -0.30
N ASP A 340 -21.29 3.59 -0.26
CA ASP A 340 -22.33 3.60 0.78
C ASP A 340 -23.02 2.23 0.99
N PHE A 341 -23.22 1.46 -0.09
CA PHE A 341 -23.83 0.13 0.01
C PHE A 341 -22.96 -0.86 0.80
N MET A 342 -21.64 -0.64 0.86
CA MET A 342 -20.73 -1.50 1.62
C MET A 342 -20.97 -1.33 3.12
N TYR A 343 -21.09 -0.08 3.58
CA TYR A 343 -21.45 0.22 4.97
C TYR A 343 -22.84 -0.30 5.33
N GLN A 344 -23.83 -0.06 4.45
CA GLN A 344 -25.19 -0.57 4.66
C GLN A 344 -25.19 -2.09 4.81
N GLY A 345 -24.53 -2.82 3.91
CA GLY A 345 -24.51 -4.28 3.99
C GLY A 345 -23.69 -4.83 5.16
N VAL A 346 -22.65 -4.12 5.63
CA VAL A 346 -21.96 -4.46 6.88
C VAL A 346 -22.90 -4.27 8.07
N ALA A 347 -23.62 -3.15 8.16
CA ALA A 347 -24.60 -2.92 9.22
C ALA A 347 -25.67 -4.03 9.22
N GLU A 348 -26.19 -4.38 8.06
CA GLU A 348 -27.16 -5.46 7.88
C GLU A 348 -26.60 -6.82 8.32
N ALA A 349 -25.41 -7.19 7.85
CA ALA A 349 -24.85 -8.52 8.07
C ALA A 349 -24.26 -8.72 9.47
N TYR A 350 -23.71 -7.68 10.10
CA TYR A 350 -22.95 -7.81 11.36
C TYR A 350 -23.73 -7.31 12.58
N ILE A 351 -24.58 -6.30 12.40
CA ILE A 351 -25.24 -5.60 13.52
C ILE A 351 -26.74 -5.89 13.57
N PHE A 352 -27.39 -5.98 12.42
CA PHE A 352 -28.84 -6.11 12.33
C PHE A 352 -29.35 -7.52 12.06
N ASP A 353 -28.46 -8.46 11.75
CA ASP A 353 -28.79 -9.87 11.74
C ASP A 353 -28.87 -10.37 13.19
N ASP A 354 -30.05 -10.83 13.60
CA ASP A 354 -30.32 -11.21 14.99
C ASP A 354 -29.36 -12.30 15.50
N ALA A 355 -29.01 -13.28 14.65
CA ALA A 355 -28.15 -14.38 15.05
C ALA A 355 -26.71 -13.95 15.22
N VAL A 356 -26.22 -13.08 14.33
CA VAL A 356 -24.87 -12.51 14.44
C VAL A 356 -24.79 -11.56 15.62
N GLN A 357 -25.75 -10.64 15.76
CA GLN A 357 -25.78 -9.66 16.85
C GLN A 357 -25.80 -10.36 18.21
N GLN A 358 -26.67 -11.35 18.39
CA GLN A 358 -26.75 -12.11 19.64
C GLN A 358 -25.43 -12.82 19.95
N MET A 359 -24.84 -13.49 18.95
CA MET A 359 -23.56 -14.19 19.13
C MET A 359 -22.45 -13.21 19.57
N VAL A 360 -22.29 -12.09 18.86
CA VAL A 360 -21.26 -11.09 19.17
C VAL A 360 -21.50 -10.48 20.56
N GLN A 361 -22.74 -10.13 20.90
CA GLN A 361 -23.10 -9.59 22.21
C GLN A 361 -22.73 -10.55 23.35
N GLU A 362 -22.97 -11.85 23.16
CA GLU A 362 -22.68 -12.87 24.17
C GLU A 362 -21.17 -13.10 24.35
N VAL A 363 -20.41 -13.16 23.26
CA VAL A 363 -18.98 -13.53 23.33
C VAL A 363 -18.03 -12.35 23.42
N ASN A 364 -18.40 -11.17 22.91
CA ASN A 364 -17.56 -9.98 22.85
C ASN A 364 -18.41 -8.69 22.68
N PRO A 365 -19.08 -8.21 23.74
CA PRO A 365 -19.92 -7.01 23.67
C PRO A 365 -19.14 -5.73 23.34
N TRP A 366 -17.84 -5.66 23.64
CA TRP A 366 -16.96 -4.56 23.21
C TRP A 366 -16.88 -4.48 21.69
N ALA A 367 -16.66 -5.60 21.01
CA ALA A 367 -16.64 -5.63 19.54
C ALA A 367 -17.99 -5.20 18.93
N LEU A 368 -19.12 -5.56 19.55
CA LEU A 368 -20.43 -5.11 19.05
C LEU A 368 -20.57 -3.59 19.14
N ARG A 369 -20.23 -3.02 20.31
CA ARG A 369 -20.23 -1.57 20.53
C ARG A 369 -19.33 -0.87 19.52
N ASP A 370 -18.08 -1.31 19.41
CA ASP A 370 -17.05 -0.66 18.59
C ASP A 370 -17.43 -0.69 17.10
N MET A 371 -18.00 -1.79 16.60
CA MET A 371 -18.52 -1.85 15.22
C MET A 371 -19.66 -0.84 15.00
N ALA A 372 -20.62 -0.75 15.91
CA ALA A 372 -21.75 0.17 15.79
C ALA A 372 -21.30 1.64 15.89
N GLU A 373 -20.38 1.95 16.81
CA GLU A 373 -19.75 3.27 16.93
C GLU A 373 -18.98 3.65 15.67
N ARG A 374 -18.21 2.71 15.10
CA ARG A 374 -17.45 2.98 13.87
C ARG A 374 -18.34 3.27 12.67
N LEU A 375 -19.48 2.59 12.55
CA LEU A 375 -20.49 2.89 11.52
C LEU A 375 -21.14 4.26 11.73
N LEU A 376 -21.41 4.65 12.99
CA LEU A 376 -21.88 5.99 13.32
C LEU A 376 -20.82 7.06 13.00
N GLU A 377 -19.56 6.78 13.29
CA GLU A 377 -18.43 7.66 12.96
C GLU A 377 -18.31 7.84 11.43
N ALA A 378 -18.45 6.76 10.66
CA ALA A 378 -18.45 6.83 9.19
C ALA A 378 -19.51 7.81 8.68
N HIS A 379 -20.71 7.78 9.25
CA HIS A 379 -21.77 8.73 8.91
C HIS A 379 -21.43 10.17 9.34
N GLN A 380 -20.97 10.36 10.59
CA GLN A 380 -20.59 11.69 11.11
C GLN A 380 -19.50 12.37 10.26
N ARG A 381 -18.56 11.58 9.75
CA ARG A 381 -17.48 12.02 8.86
C ARG A 381 -17.86 12.07 7.39
N ARG A 382 -19.13 11.77 7.05
CA ARG A 382 -19.68 11.74 5.68
C ARG A 382 -19.05 10.69 4.76
N LEU A 383 -18.39 9.70 5.34
CA LEU A 383 -17.89 8.50 4.63
C LEU A 383 -19.02 7.52 4.32
N TRP A 384 -20.13 7.58 5.08
CA TRP A 384 -21.36 6.86 4.80
C TRP A 384 -22.55 7.85 4.76
N SER A 385 -22.87 8.33 3.56
CA SER A 385 -23.79 9.46 3.40
C SER A 385 -25.26 9.03 3.29
N SER A 386 -25.55 7.85 2.74
CA SER A 386 -26.92 7.37 2.50
C SER A 386 -27.62 6.76 3.73
N ALA A 387 -26.99 6.72 4.90
CA ALA A 387 -27.57 6.13 6.10
C ALA A 387 -28.91 6.80 6.47
N SER A 388 -29.98 6.01 6.59
CA SER A 388 -31.29 6.55 6.98
C SER A 388 -31.32 6.90 8.48
N PRO A 389 -32.15 7.88 8.92
CA PRO A 389 -32.32 8.17 10.34
C PRO A 389 -32.68 6.93 11.18
N GLU A 390 -33.53 6.05 10.65
CA GLU A 390 -33.89 4.77 11.27
C GLU A 390 -32.66 3.86 11.45
N THR A 391 -31.80 3.76 10.44
CA THR A 391 -30.55 2.99 10.53
C THR A 391 -29.64 3.53 11.63
N LEU A 392 -29.50 4.85 11.71
CA LEU A 392 -28.68 5.51 12.73
C LEU A 392 -29.25 5.32 14.14
N ASP A 393 -30.57 5.37 14.30
CA ASP A 393 -31.23 5.12 15.58
C ASP A 393 -31.07 3.67 16.04
N ARG A 394 -31.14 2.71 15.10
CA ARG A 394 -30.85 1.29 15.40
C ARG A 394 -29.40 1.10 15.85
N LEU A 395 -28.43 1.72 15.18
CA LEU A 395 -27.02 1.66 15.60
C LEU A 395 -26.81 2.23 17.02
N ARG A 396 -27.40 3.40 17.32
CA ARG A 396 -27.35 4.00 18.67
C ARG A 396 -27.96 3.08 19.73
N ALA A 397 -29.07 2.42 19.41
CA ALA A 397 -29.69 1.46 20.32
C ALA A 397 -28.78 0.27 20.61
N VAL A 398 -28.06 -0.25 19.60
CA VAL A 398 -27.08 -1.32 19.77
C VAL A 398 -25.91 -0.88 20.63
N VAL A 399 -25.37 0.33 20.43
CA VAL A 399 -24.31 0.90 21.28
C VAL A 399 -24.74 0.90 22.75
N ASN A 400 -25.90 1.49 23.06
CA ASN A 400 -26.43 1.56 24.42
C ASN A 400 -26.65 0.16 25.04
N GLN A 401 -27.12 -0.80 24.25
CA GLN A 401 -27.32 -2.18 24.70
C GLN A 401 -25.99 -2.88 25.01
N ALA A 402 -24.99 -2.68 24.16
CA ALA A 402 -23.66 -3.25 24.36
C ALA A 402 -22.96 -2.64 25.59
N GLU A 403 -23.04 -1.32 25.77
CA GLU A 403 -22.54 -0.62 26.96
C GLU A 403 -23.18 -1.17 28.25
N GLY A 404 -24.51 -1.31 28.28
CA GLY A 404 -25.21 -1.85 29.44
C GLY A 404 -24.76 -3.27 29.81
N ALA A 405 -24.38 -4.09 28.84
CA ALA A 405 -23.83 -5.42 29.11
C ALA A 405 -22.38 -5.38 29.61
N ILE A 406 -21.55 -4.47 29.09
CA ILE A 406 -20.16 -4.28 29.54
C ILE A 406 -20.12 -3.80 30.99
N GLU A 407 -20.98 -2.85 31.35
CA GLU A 407 -21.07 -2.32 32.72
C GLU A 407 -21.53 -3.38 33.72
N GLN A 408 -22.47 -4.26 33.32
CA GLN A 408 -22.92 -5.39 34.14
C GLN A 408 -21.84 -6.45 34.35
N GLN A 409 -20.94 -6.66 33.39
CA GLN A 409 -19.81 -7.59 33.55
C GLN A 409 -18.68 -7.01 34.41
N SER A 410 -18.61 -5.68 34.52
CA SER A 410 -17.58 -4.95 35.28
C SER A 410 -17.98 -4.67 36.74
N SER A 411 -19.25 -4.88 37.07
CA SER A 411 -19.84 -4.75 38.41
C SER A 411 -19.92 -6.10 39.10
#